data_AF-A0A0G1JKX5-F1
#
_entry.id   AF-A0A0G1JKX5-F1
#
_cell.length_a   1.000
_cell.length_b   1.000
_cell.length_c   1.000
_cell.angle_alpha   90.00
_cell.angle_beta   90.00
_cell.angle_gamma   90.00
#
_symmetry.space_group_name_H-M   'P 1'
#
loop_
_entity.id
_entity.type
_entity.pdbx_description
1 polymer ?
#
loop_
_entity_poly.entity_id
_entity_poly.type
_entity_poly.pdbx_seq_one_letter_code
_entity_poly.pdbx_strand_id
1 'polypeptide(L)'
;MKKGLFFLFVVLFTLVTIESLYLFRDQWFTKNIIKEKPIPQPLLAYTFENLKKTNFPKSQITFGPVMSENADYFSQMFYFSTPKTPGGKIMLKSSGLANIPKKQGKYPVIVMLRGFVPDDIYKPGAGTQPTASVLAKNGFITLAPDFLGFGQSASPSAEPFENRFQTYVSSLTLLSSLPLLNEGLEVGYLGTISADLENVGIWGHSNGGH
;
A
#
# COMPACT_ATOMS: atom_id res chain seq x y z
N MET A 1 71.48 43.54 19.75
CA MET A 1 70.88 42.19 19.86
C MET A 1 69.50 42.16 20.52
N LYS A 2 69.29 42.73 21.72
CA LYS A 2 68.01 42.61 22.45
C LYS A 2 66.76 43.15 21.71
N LYS A 3 66.88 44.26 20.99
CA LYS A 3 65.74 44.86 20.24
C LYS A 3 65.31 44.04 19.01
N GLY A 4 66.25 43.40 18.31
CA GLY A 4 65.94 42.54 17.15
C GLY A 4 65.29 41.22 17.56
N LEU A 5 65.74 40.64 18.68
CA LEU A 5 65.13 39.44 19.26
C LEU A 5 63.70 39.70 19.75
N PHE A 6 63.46 40.88 20.35
CA PHE A 6 62.12 41.31 20.75
C PHE A 6 61.20 41.47 19.54
N PHE A 7 61.67 42.08 18.46
CA PHE A 7 60.88 42.23 17.22
C PHE A 7 60.52 40.87 16.60
N LEU A 8 61.48 39.94 16.53
CA LEU A 8 61.25 38.58 16.05
C LEU A 8 60.18 37.85 16.89
N PHE A 9 60.22 38.02 18.21
CA PHE A 9 59.25 37.42 19.12
C PHE A 9 57.84 37.97 18.90
N VAL A 10 57.71 39.30 18.70
CA VAL A 10 56.43 39.93 18.39
C VAL A 10 55.87 39.39 17.08
N VAL A 11 56.70 39.27 16.03
CA VAL A 11 56.26 38.74 14.72
C VAL A 11 55.79 37.30 14.83
N LEU A 12 56.55 36.43 15.51
CA LEU A 12 56.17 35.04 15.75
C LEU A 12 54.87 34.94 16.56
N PHE A 13 54.71 35.77 17.59
CA PHE A 13 53.49 35.79 18.40
C PHE A 13 52.28 36.24 17.57
N THR A 14 52.43 37.25 16.71
CA THR A 14 51.37 37.66 15.77
C THR A 14 51.01 36.56 14.78
N LEU A 15 51.98 35.81 14.26
CA LEU A 15 51.70 34.70 13.33
C LEU A 15 50.94 33.57 14.03
N VAL A 16 51.37 33.17 15.24
CA VAL A 16 50.70 32.13 16.03
C VAL A 16 49.29 32.53 16.41
N THR A 17 49.06 33.80 16.78
CA THR A 17 47.73 34.29 17.12
C THR A 17 46.80 34.33 15.91
N ILE A 18 47.28 34.75 14.73
CA ILE A 18 46.50 34.73 13.49
C ILE A 18 46.13 33.30 13.08
N GLU A 19 47.09 32.36 13.09
CA GLU A 19 46.86 30.93 12.85
C GLU A 19 45.84 30.35 13.84
N SER A 20 46.01 30.65 15.13
CA SER A 20 45.10 30.17 16.18
C SER A 20 43.69 30.71 15.99
N LEU A 21 43.54 31.99 15.63
CA LEU A 21 42.24 32.60 15.33
C LEU A 21 41.60 32.00 14.07
N TYR A 22 42.40 31.70 13.04
CA TYR A 22 41.93 31.05 11.83
C TYR A 22 41.41 29.64 12.12
N LEU A 23 42.18 28.82 12.84
CA LEU A 23 41.78 27.48 13.26
C LEU A 23 40.56 27.48 14.16
N PHE A 24 40.49 28.41 15.13
CA PHE A 24 39.35 28.52 16.02
C PHE A 24 38.07 28.93 15.26
N ARG A 25 38.21 29.87 14.31
CA ARG A 25 37.11 30.29 13.43
C ARG A 25 36.62 29.12 12.57
N ASP A 26 37.52 28.37 11.94
CA ASP A 26 37.17 27.24 11.07
C ASP A 26 36.53 26.09 11.85
N GLN A 27 37.05 25.78 13.04
CA GLN A 27 36.45 24.81 13.96
C GLN A 27 35.08 25.27 14.50
N TRP A 28 34.91 26.56 14.74
CA TRP A 28 33.62 27.14 15.15
C TRP A 28 32.60 27.05 14.01
N PHE A 29 32.99 27.37 12.78
CA PHE A 29 32.10 27.23 11.62
C PHE A 29 31.73 25.77 11.39
N THR A 30 32.69 24.84 11.33
CA THR A 30 32.43 23.41 11.11
C THR A 30 31.56 22.77 12.19
N LYS A 31 31.72 23.17 13.47
CA LYS A 31 30.85 22.71 14.57
C LYS A 31 29.45 23.31 14.52
N ASN A 32 29.30 24.52 13.96
CA ASN A 32 28.02 25.24 13.88
C ASN A 32 27.36 25.16 12.50
N ILE A 33 27.90 24.37 11.55
CA ILE A 33 27.14 23.98 10.37
C ILE A 33 25.94 23.19 10.88
N ILE A 34 24.75 23.77 10.72
CA ILE A 34 23.49 23.09 10.96
C ILE A 34 23.50 21.88 10.03
N LYS A 35 23.78 20.69 10.58
CA LYS A 35 23.57 19.45 9.83
C LYS A 35 22.08 19.41 9.51
N GLU A 36 21.73 19.63 8.26
CA GLU A 36 20.35 19.49 7.80
C GLU A 36 19.86 18.11 8.24
N LYS A 37 18.83 18.11 9.08
CA LYS A 37 18.19 16.86 9.47
C LYS A 37 17.60 16.27 8.20
N PRO A 38 17.88 15.00 7.86
CA PRO A 38 17.35 14.41 6.64
C PRO A 38 15.82 14.53 6.65
N ILE A 39 15.27 15.11 5.58
CA ILE A 39 13.83 15.26 5.40
C ILE A 39 13.24 13.86 5.28
N PRO A 40 12.33 13.43 6.16
CA PRO A 40 11.71 12.12 6.04
C PRO A 40 11.00 11.98 4.68
N GLN A 41 11.25 10.87 3.99
CA GLN A 41 10.62 10.57 2.69
C GLN A 41 9.73 9.31 2.80
N PRO A 42 8.67 9.33 3.64
CA PRO A 42 7.86 8.14 3.92
C PRO A 42 7.20 7.56 2.65
N LEU A 43 6.90 8.41 1.68
CA LEU A 43 6.27 8.00 0.41
C LEU A 43 7.20 7.17 -0.48
N LEU A 44 8.52 7.13 -0.23
CA LEU A 44 9.42 6.27 -0.99
C LEU A 44 9.05 4.79 -0.87
N ALA A 45 8.44 4.38 0.26
CA ALA A 45 7.99 3.00 0.46
C ALA A 45 6.98 2.54 -0.61
N TYR A 46 6.27 3.48 -1.24
CA TYR A 46 5.23 3.21 -2.25
C TYR A 46 5.74 3.25 -3.69
N THR A 47 7.04 3.51 -3.91
CA THR A 47 7.61 3.39 -5.26
C THR A 47 7.58 1.95 -5.75
N PHE A 48 7.47 1.73 -7.06
CA PHE A 48 7.49 0.39 -7.66
C PHE A 48 8.68 -0.44 -7.18
N GLU A 49 9.87 0.15 -7.10
CA GLU A 49 11.09 -0.54 -6.64
C GLU A 49 11.00 -1.02 -5.20
N ASN A 50 10.37 -0.25 -4.32
CA ASN A 50 10.21 -0.64 -2.92
C ASN A 50 9.02 -1.58 -2.73
N LEU A 51 7.91 -1.39 -3.45
CA LEU A 51 6.78 -2.32 -3.44
C LEU A 51 7.20 -3.70 -3.94
N LYS A 52 8.02 -3.80 -5.00
CA LYS A 52 8.55 -5.07 -5.52
C LYS A 52 9.38 -5.84 -4.49
N LYS A 53 10.10 -5.13 -3.62
CA LYS A 53 10.91 -5.71 -2.54
C LYS A 53 10.09 -5.98 -1.27
N THR A 54 8.88 -5.44 -1.19
CA THR A 54 8.02 -5.58 -0.02
C THR A 54 7.39 -6.97 0.01
N ASN A 55 7.53 -7.66 1.13
CA ASN A 55 6.75 -8.87 1.37
C ASN A 55 5.35 -8.49 1.86
N PHE A 56 4.34 -8.75 1.03
CA PHE A 56 2.94 -8.52 1.40
C PHE A 56 2.40 -9.74 2.17
N PRO A 57 2.00 -9.58 3.44
CA PRO A 57 1.52 -10.70 4.23
C PRO A 57 0.26 -11.28 3.60
N LYS A 58 0.15 -12.61 3.61
CA LYS A 58 -1.11 -13.27 3.26
C LYS A 58 -2.10 -13.05 4.39
N SER A 59 -3.32 -12.67 4.05
CA SER A 59 -4.43 -12.57 4.98
C SER A 59 -5.49 -13.59 4.61
N GLN A 60 -6.14 -14.18 5.60
CA GLN A 60 -7.34 -14.96 5.35
C GLN A 60 -8.37 -14.08 4.62
N ILE A 61 -8.98 -14.64 3.58
CA ILE A 61 -10.15 -14.06 2.91
C ILE A 61 -11.38 -14.75 3.50
N THR A 62 -12.29 -13.97 4.06
CA THR A 62 -13.54 -14.47 4.65
C THR A 62 -14.74 -13.85 3.96
N PHE A 63 -15.85 -14.60 3.92
CA PHE A 63 -17.10 -14.17 3.31
C PHE A 63 -18.11 -13.74 4.37
N GLY A 64 -18.78 -12.63 4.11
CA GLY A 64 -19.78 -12.01 4.97
C GLY A 64 -21.19 -12.15 4.43
N PRO A 65 -22.07 -11.16 4.65
CA PRO A 65 -23.45 -11.22 4.17
C PRO A 65 -23.53 -11.23 2.64
N VAL A 66 -24.51 -11.97 2.12
CA VAL A 66 -24.93 -11.91 0.72
C VAL A 66 -25.68 -10.61 0.52
N MET A 67 -25.21 -9.79 -0.43
CA MET A 67 -25.76 -8.48 -0.75
C MET A 67 -26.87 -8.58 -1.80
N SER A 68 -26.73 -9.51 -2.74
CA SER A 68 -27.72 -9.81 -3.75
C SER A 68 -27.46 -11.19 -4.36
N GLU A 69 -28.48 -11.80 -4.93
CA GLU A 69 -28.33 -13.04 -5.67
C GLU A 69 -29.24 -13.08 -6.90
N ASN A 70 -28.87 -13.88 -7.90
CA ASN A 70 -29.71 -14.20 -9.05
C ASN A 70 -29.56 -15.70 -9.38
N ALA A 71 -30.04 -16.14 -10.55
CA ALA A 71 -29.95 -17.55 -10.94
C ALA A 71 -28.51 -18.06 -11.18
N ASP A 72 -27.58 -17.15 -11.50
CA ASP A 72 -26.24 -17.49 -11.98
C ASP A 72 -25.16 -17.40 -10.88
N TYR A 73 -25.24 -16.39 -10.02
CA TYR A 73 -24.20 -16.09 -9.02
C TYR A 73 -24.74 -15.40 -7.76
N PHE A 74 -23.93 -15.40 -6.71
CA PHE A 74 -24.11 -14.58 -5.50
C PHE A 74 -23.20 -13.36 -5.54
N SER A 75 -23.69 -12.20 -5.14
CA SER A 75 -22.84 -11.06 -4.76
C SER A 75 -22.74 -11.01 -3.24
N GLN A 76 -21.54 -11.15 -2.69
CA GLN A 76 -21.32 -11.29 -1.26
C GLN A 76 -20.18 -10.39 -0.80
N MET A 77 -20.29 -9.82 0.40
CA MET A 77 -19.16 -9.12 0.99
C MET A 77 -18.01 -10.10 1.28
N PHE A 78 -16.78 -9.68 1.02
CA PHE A 78 -15.60 -10.38 1.52
C PHE A 78 -14.73 -9.43 2.35
N TYR A 79 -13.90 -10.00 3.21
CA TYR A 79 -12.99 -9.26 4.08
C TYR A 79 -11.60 -9.87 4.06
N PHE A 80 -10.60 -9.02 4.25
CA PHE A 80 -9.22 -9.38 4.47
C PHE A 80 -8.52 -8.27 5.27
N SER A 81 -7.27 -8.48 5.65
CA SER A 81 -6.45 -7.49 6.35
C SER A 81 -5.34 -7.00 5.44
N THR A 82 -5.14 -5.69 5.36
CA THR A 82 -4.06 -5.06 4.60
C THR A 82 -3.10 -4.28 5.50
N PRO A 83 -1.79 -4.29 5.27
CA PRO A 83 -0.88 -3.43 6.02
C PRO A 83 -1.24 -1.95 5.86
N LYS A 84 -1.12 -1.18 6.93
CA LYS A 84 -1.31 0.28 6.89
C LYS A 84 -0.31 0.94 5.92
N THR A 85 0.91 0.41 5.85
CA THR A 85 2.00 0.87 4.97
C THR A 85 2.74 -0.33 4.39
N PRO A 86 3.47 -0.19 3.26
CA PRO A 86 4.33 -1.25 2.74
C PRO A 86 5.30 -1.75 3.82
N GLY A 87 5.33 -3.06 4.05
CA GLY A 87 6.17 -3.70 5.08
C GLY A 87 5.77 -3.38 6.54
N GLY A 88 4.67 -2.66 6.74
CA GLY A 88 4.16 -2.32 8.06
C GLY A 88 3.57 -3.52 8.81
N LYS A 89 3.67 -3.50 10.14
CA LYS A 89 3.08 -4.55 11.02
C LYS A 89 1.64 -4.29 11.41
N ILE A 90 1.19 -3.03 11.29
CA ILE A 90 -0.18 -2.64 11.63
C ILE A 90 -1.07 -3.07 10.46
N MET A 91 -2.01 -3.96 10.74
CA MET A 91 -2.96 -4.46 9.77
C MET A 91 -4.30 -3.76 9.94
N LEU A 92 -4.92 -3.38 8.83
CA LEU A 92 -6.19 -2.69 8.75
C LEU A 92 -7.22 -3.59 8.05
N LYS A 93 -8.45 -3.57 8.55
CA LYS A 93 -9.56 -4.26 7.91
C LYS A 93 -9.80 -3.68 6.52
N SER A 94 -9.93 -4.54 5.53
CA SER A 94 -10.37 -4.22 4.17
C SER A 94 -11.58 -5.06 3.83
N SER A 95 -12.54 -4.47 3.12
CA SER A 95 -13.69 -5.18 2.57
C SER A 95 -13.71 -5.10 1.05
N GLY A 96 -14.60 -5.86 0.44
CA GLY A 96 -14.93 -5.76 -0.97
C GLY A 96 -16.17 -6.56 -1.31
N LEU A 97 -16.55 -6.53 -2.58
CA LEU A 97 -17.63 -7.33 -3.12
C LEU A 97 -17.08 -8.47 -3.99
N ALA A 98 -17.46 -9.69 -3.63
CA ALA A 98 -17.20 -10.88 -4.41
C ALA A 98 -18.43 -11.24 -5.24
N ASN A 99 -18.24 -11.71 -6.48
CA ASN A 99 -19.29 -12.39 -7.25
C ASN A 99 -18.87 -13.84 -7.47
N ILE A 100 -19.73 -14.76 -7.08
CA ILE A 100 -19.39 -16.18 -6.94
C ILE A 100 -20.43 -17.01 -7.70
N PRO A 101 -20.02 -17.77 -8.74
CA PRO A 101 -20.94 -18.64 -9.49
C PRO A 101 -21.67 -19.62 -8.57
N LYS A 102 -22.95 -19.89 -8.85
CA LYS A 102 -23.80 -20.79 -8.04
C LYS A 102 -23.56 -22.27 -8.26
N LYS A 103 -23.11 -22.64 -9.46
CA LYS A 103 -22.90 -24.05 -9.82
C LYS A 103 -21.69 -24.58 -9.06
N GLN A 104 -21.69 -25.88 -8.77
CA GLN A 104 -20.52 -26.55 -8.25
C GLN A 104 -19.40 -26.47 -9.29
N GLY A 105 -18.18 -26.13 -8.87
CA GLY A 105 -17.07 -26.03 -9.81
C GLY A 105 -15.81 -25.39 -9.24
N LYS A 106 -14.80 -25.40 -10.10
CA LYS A 106 -13.51 -24.72 -9.89
C LYS A 106 -13.43 -23.58 -10.90
N TYR A 107 -13.28 -22.35 -10.43
CA TYR A 107 -13.46 -21.15 -11.25
C TYR A 107 -12.23 -20.25 -11.28
N PRO A 108 -11.81 -19.73 -12.46
CA PRO A 108 -10.79 -18.69 -12.54
C PRO A 108 -11.19 -17.44 -11.73
N VAL A 109 -10.18 -16.69 -11.27
CA VAL A 109 -10.37 -15.52 -10.40
C VAL A 109 -9.97 -14.25 -11.13
N ILE A 110 -10.83 -13.23 -11.09
CA ILE A 110 -10.51 -11.88 -11.58
C ILE A 110 -10.52 -10.90 -10.40
N VAL A 111 -9.37 -10.31 -10.09
CA VAL A 111 -9.29 -9.18 -9.16
C VAL A 111 -9.65 -7.89 -9.91
N MET A 112 -10.64 -7.16 -9.42
CA MET A 112 -11.24 -6.03 -10.12
C MET A 112 -10.92 -4.71 -9.42
N LEU A 113 -10.09 -3.89 -10.05
CA LEU A 113 -9.66 -2.60 -9.53
C LEU A 113 -10.51 -1.49 -10.15
N ARG A 114 -11.34 -0.85 -9.33
CA ARG A 114 -12.28 0.19 -9.77
C ARG A 114 -11.59 1.51 -10.10
N GLY A 115 -12.25 2.31 -10.93
CA GLY A 115 -11.93 3.72 -11.10
C GLY A 115 -12.31 4.58 -9.89
N PHE A 116 -12.10 5.88 -10.03
CA PHE A 116 -12.57 6.85 -9.03
C PHE A 116 -14.08 6.78 -8.88
N VAL A 117 -14.55 6.77 -7.63
CA VAL A 117 -15.95 6.90 -7.25
C VAL A 117 -15.99 7.82 -6.04
N PRO A 118 -16.80 8.89 -6.05
CA PRO A 118 -16.98 9.76 -4.89
C PRO A 118 -17.48 8.99 -3.65
N ASP A 119 -16.94 9.33 -2.49
CA ASP A 119 -17.17 8.63 -1.22
C ASP A 119 -18.64 8.67 -0.79
N ASP A 120 -19.33 9.80 -1.02
CA ASP A 120 -20.71 10.05 -0.62
C ASP A 120 -21.74 9.16 -1.33
N ILE A 121 -21.40 8.66 -2.52
CA ILE A 121 -22.26 7.77 -3.32
C ILE A 121 -21.71 6.34 -3.40
N TYR A 122 -20.57 6.06 -2.75
CA TYR A 122 -19.93 4.77 -2.87
C TYR A 122 -20.78 3.64 -2.27
N LYS A 123 -20.82 2.51 -2.98
CA LYS A 123 -21.36 1.24 -2.50
C LYS A 123 -20.42 0.10 -2.92
N PRO A 124 -20.33 -1.01 -2.16
CA PRO A 124 -19.49 -2.13 -2.54
C PRO A 124 -19.72 -2.60 -3.99
N GLY A 125 -18.63 -2.76 -4.74
CA GLY A 125 -18.64 -3.11 -6.16
C GLY A 125 -18.93 -1.95 -7.13
N ALA A 126 -19.17 -0.72 -6.65
CA ALA A 126 -19.35 0.44 -7.52
C ALA A 126 -18.15 0.62 -8.47
N GLY A 127 -18.44 0.80 -9.75
CA GLY A 127 -17.43 0.89 -10.82
C GLY A 127 -16.94 -0.44 -11.38
N THR A 128 -17.31 -1.59 -10.79
CA THR A 128 -16.97 -2.93 -11.32
C THR A 128 -18.19 -3.77 -11.71
N GLN A 129 -19.37 -3.49 -11.14
CA GLN A 129 -20.56 -4.34 -11.24
C GLN A 129 -20.94 -4.80 -12.66
N PRO A 130 -20.98 -3.96 -13.71
CA PRO A 130 -21.40 -4.41 -15.04
C PRO A 130 -20.50 -5.53 -15.59
N THR A 131 -19.18 -5.31 -15.53
CA THR A 131 -18.20 -6.31 -15.97
C THR A 131 -18.20 -7.52 -15.03
N ALA A 132 -18.32 -7.30 -13.73
CA ALA A 132 -18.32 -8.38 -12.74
C ALA A 132 -19.50 -9.33 -12.93
N SER A 133 -20.68 -8.79 -13.27
CA SER A 133 -21.87 -9.58 -13.57
C SER A 133 -21.67 -10.47 -14.81
N VAL A 134 -21.10 -9.92 -15.88
CA VAL A 134 -20.81 -10.69 -17.10
C VAL A 134 -19.79 -11.80 -16.81
N LEU A 135 -18.72 -11.48 -16.10
CA LEU A 135 -17.69 -12.45 -15.72
C LEU A 135 -18.27 -13.57 -14.83
N ALA A 136 -19.02 -13.23 -13.79
CA ALA A 136 -19.60 -14.21 -12.88
C ALA A 136 -20.58 -15.17 -13.58
N LYS A 137 -21.42 -14.64 -14.49
CA LYS A 137 -22.31 -15.46 -15.34
C LYS A 137 -21.55 -16.46 -16.22
N ASN A 138 -20.32 -16.13 -16.60
CA ASN A 138 -19.46 -16.96 -17.43
C ASN A 138 -18.46 -17.81 -16.61
N GLY A 139 -18.70 -17.99 -15.31
CA GLY A 139 -17.91 -18.89 -14.47
C GLY A 139 -16.58 -18.30 -14.00
N PHE A 140 -16.54 -17.00 -13.71
CA PHE A 140 -15.41 -16.38 -13.03
C PHE A 140 -15.79 -15.96 -11.62
N ILE A 141 -14.93 -16.23 -10.65
CA ILE A 141 -15.02 -15.56 -9.34
C ILE A 141 -14.43 -14.16 -9.52
N THR A 142 -15.15 -13.13 -9.14
CA THR A 142 -14.62 -11.76 -9.18
C THR A 142 -14.44 -11.22 -7.78
N LEU A 143 -13.32 -10.56 -7.49
CA LEU A 143 -13.04 -9.91 -6.22
C LEU A 143 -12.78 -8.42 -6.43
N ALA A 144 -13.71 -7.57 -6.03
CA ALA A 144 -13.57 -6.11 -6.12
C ALA A 144 -13.34 -5.50 -4.73
N PRO A 145 -12.09 -5.18 -4.33
CA PRO A 145 -11.84 -4.53 -3.04
C PRO A 145 -12.43 -3.12 -3.02
N ASP A 146 -12.95 -2.71 -1.86
CA ASP A 146 -13.48 -1.36 -1.66
C ASP A 146 -12.36 -0.31 -1.62
N PHE A 147 -11.18 -0.72 -1.14
CA PHE A 147 -10.07 0.10 -0.66
C PHE A 147 -10.32 0.78 0.69
N LEU A 148 -9.24 1.15 1.39
CA LEU A 148 -9.32 1.88 2.66
C LEU A 148 -10.09 3.19 2.47
N GLY A 149 -10.94 3.53 3.44
CA GLY A 149 -11.86 4.67 3.38
C GLY A 149 -13.19 4.41 2.68
N PHE A 150 -13.38 3.23 2.09
CA PHE A 150 -14.61 2.89 1.38
C PHE A 150 -15.27 1.62 1.92
N GLY A 151 -16.57 1.51 1.70
CA GLY A 151 -17.36 0.36 2.10
C GLY A 151 -17.27 0.11 3.61
N GLN A 152 -16.82 -1.09 3.98
CA GLN A 152 -16.60 -1.47 5.39
C GLN A 152 -15.10 -1.59 5.73
N SER A 153 -14.23 -1.04 4.89
CA SER A 153 -12.79 -0.96 5.13
C SER A 153 -12.49 0.08 6.22
N ALA A 154 -11.35 -0.07 6.88
CA ALA A 154 -10.86 0.92 7.83
C ALA A 154 -10.55 2.24 7.12
N SER A 155 -10.50 3.34 7.90
CA SER A 155 -10.12 4.65 7.41
C SER A 155 -8.73 4.64 6.77
N PRO A 156 -8.49 5.44 5.71
CA PRO A 156 -7.20 5.52 5.04
C PRO A 156 -6.24 6.42 5.83
N SER A 157 -5.04 6.63 5.30
CA SER A 157 -4.15 7.68 5.79
C SER A 157 -4.83 9.05 5.69
N ALA A 158 -4.59 9.90 6.68
CA ALA A 158 -5.02 11.30 6.64
C ALA A 158 -4.19 12.11 5.62
N GLU A 159 -3.00 11.62 5.25
CA GLU A 159 -2.14 12.24 4.24
C GLU A 159 -2.67 11.93 2.82
N PRO A 160 -3.06 12.94 2.02
CA PRO A 160 -3.75 12.72 0.75
C PRO A 160 -2.97 11.86 -0.26
N PHE A 161 -1.65 12.03 -0.33
CA PHE A 161 -0.82 11.23 -1.24
C PHE A 161 -0.67 9.78 -0.76
N GLU A 162 -0.49 9.59 0.54
CA GLU A 162 -0.39 8.24 1.10
C GLU A 162 -1.69 7.46 0.92
N ASN A 163 -2.84 8.08 1.18
CA ASN A 163 -4.16 7.50 0.93
C ASN A 163 -4.26 6.95 -0.51
N ARG A 164 -3.90 7.77 -1.50
CA ARG A 164 -3.91 7.33 -2.91
C ARG A 164 -3.03 6.11 -3.14
N PHE A 165 -1.84 6.06 -2.53
CA PHE A 165 -0.91 4.94 -2.71
C PHE A 165 -1.25 3.69 -1.89
N GLN A 166 -2.09 3.78 -0.85
CA GLN A 166 -2.59 2.62 -0.11
C GLN A 166 -3.48 1.70 -0.94
N THR A 167 -4.00 2.16 -2.08
CA THR A 167 -4.71 1.32 -3.06
C THR A 167 -3.80 0.22 -3.62
N TYR A 168 -2.52 0.51 -3.88
CA TYR A 168 -1.53 -0.48 -4.32
C TYR A 168 -1.26 -1.52 -3.22
N VAL A 169 -1.13 -1.08 -1.97
CA VAL A 169 -0.91 -1.98 -0.83
C VAL A 169 -2.09 -2.93 -0.65
N SER A 170 -3.31 -2.40 -0.73
CA SER A 170 -4.54 -3.18 -0.67
C SER A 170 -4.61 -4.22 -1.79
N SER A 171 -4.31 -3.81 -3.03
CA SER A 171 -4.34 -4.67 -4.22
C SER A 171 -3.29 -5.78 -4.16
N LEU A 172 -2.04 -5.44 -3.84
CA LEU A 172 -0.93 -6.39 -3.74
C LEU A 172 -1.13 -7.36 -2.58
N THR A 173 -1.72 -6.91 -1.48
CA THR A 173 -2.09 -7.79 -0.36
C THR A 173 -3.21 -8.74 -0.75
N LEU A 174 -4.25 -8.27 -1.45
CA LEU A 174 -5.32 -9.15 -1.92
C LEU A 174 -4.79 -10.22 -2.87
N LEU A 175 -3.93 -9.83 -3.82
CA LEU A 175 -3.26 -10.75 -4.74
C LEU A 175 -2.38 -11.76 -3.99
N SER A 176 -1.59 -11.33 -3.01
CA SER A 176 -0.75 -12.24 -2.22
C SER A 176 -1.58 -13.19 -1.33
N SER A 177 -2.82 -12.81 -1.02
CA SER A 177 -3.76 -13.57 -0.18
C SER A 177 -4.61 -14.58 -0.95
N LEU A 178 -4.62 -14.56 -2.29
CA LEU A 178 -5.37 -15.52 -3.11
C LEU A 178 -5.10 -17.00 -2.80
N PRO A 179 -3.88 -17.43 -2.39
CA PRO A 179 -3.64 -18.79 -1.92
C PRO A 179 -4.56 -19.26 -0.78
N LEU A 180 -5.11 -18.33 0.01
CA LEU A 180 -6.01 -18.60 1.13
C LEU A 180 -7.50 -18.46 0.76
N LEU A 181 -7.81 -18.12 -0.49
CA LEU A 181 -9.18 -17.91 -0.95
C LEU A 181 -10.02 -19.19 -0.85
N ASN A 182 -9.43 -20.35 -1.17
CA ASN A 182 -10.12 -21.64 -1.10
C ASN A 182 -10.51 -22.02 0.33
N GLU A 183 -9.74 -21.64 1.34
CA GLU A 183 -10.12 -21.86 2.74
C GLU A 183 -11.39 -21.06 3.10
N GLY A 184 -11.53 -19.83 2.57
CA GLY A 184 -12.74 -19.03 2.74
C GLY A 184 -13.95 -19.60 1.98
N LEU A 185 -13.73 -20.05 0.74
CA LEU A 185 -14.79 -20.64 -0.09
C LEU A 185 -15.27 -21.98 0.47
N GLU A 186 -14.38 -22.80 1.00
CA GLU A 186 -14.71 -24.07 1.66
C GLU A 186 -15.71 -23.84 2.80
N VAL A 187 -15.44 -22.86 3.66
CA VAL A 187 -16.33 -22.48 4.78
C VAL A 187 -17.65 -21.87 4.28
N GLY A 188 -17.59 -21.00 3.26
CA GLY A 188 -18.77 -20.29 2.76
C GLY A 188 -19.70 -21.14 1.89
N TYR A 189 -19.18 -22.17 1.23
CA TYR A 189 -19.87 -22.94 0.19
C TYR A 189 -19.73 -24.46 0.34
N LEU A 190 -19.31 -24.94 1.51
CA LEU A 190 -19.23 -26.37 1.86
C LEU A 190 -18.42 -27.19 0.84
N GLY A 191 -17.33 -26.61 0.34
CA GLY A 191 -16.43 -27.23 -0.65
C GLY A 191 -17.03 -27.46 -2.04
N THR A 192 -18.23 -26.94 -2.32
CA THR A 192 -18.86 -27.05 -3.65
C THR A 192 -18.25 -26.08 -4.67
N ILE A 193 -17.64 -24.99 -4.20
CA ILE A 193 -17.05 -23.95 -5.03
C ILE A 193 -15.59 -23.78 -4.61
N SER A 194 -14.70 -23.77 -5.60
CA SER A 194 -13.28 -23.48 -5.40
C SER A 194 -12.76 -22.51 -6.47
N ALA A 195 -11.70 -21.78 -6.12
CA ALA A 195 -10.95 -20.92 -7.00
C ALA A 195 -9.82 -21.69 -7.71
N ASP A 196 -9.66 -21.40 -9.00
CA ASP A 196 -8.54 -21.83 -9.80
C ASP A 196 -7.40 -20.81 -9.77
N LEU A 197 -6.44 -21.07 -8.88
CA LEU A 197 -5.33 -20.15 -8.64
C LEU A 197 -4.24 -20.19 -9.73
N GLU A 198 -4.32 -21.14 -10.65
CA GLU A 198 -3.48 -21.15 -11.87
C GLU A 198 -4.03 -20.19 -12.93
N ASN A 199 -5.29 -19.77 -12.81
CA ASN A 199 -5.98 -18.89 -13.76
C ASN A 199 -6.49 -17.63 -13.04
N VAL A 200 -5.55 -16.74 -12.73
CA VAL A 200 -5.82 -15.44 -12.10
C VAL A 200 -5.62 -14.31 -13.11
N GLY A 201 -6.62 -13.45 -13.24
CA GLY A 201 -6.57 -12.22 -14.01
C GLY A 201 -6.76 -10.98 -13.15
N ILE A 202 -6.38 -9.83 -13.70
CA ILE A 202 -6.66 -8.50 -13.15
C ILE A 202 -7.47 -7.74 -14.18
N TRP A 203 -8.53 -7.08 -13.72
CA TRP A 203 -9.29 -6.12 -14.51
C TRP A 203 -9.17 -4.76 -13.85
N GLY A 204 -8.87 -3.72 -14.63
CA GLY A 204 -8.76 -2.34 -14.15
C GLY A 204 -9.47 -1.38 -15.09
N HIS A 205 -10.12 -0.36 -14.53
CA HIS A 205 -10.75 0.71 -15.30
C HIS A 205 -10.41 2.09 -14.72
N SER A 206 -10.07 3.05 -15.60
CA SER A 206 -9.68 4.41 -15.20
C SER A 206 -8.56 4.37 -14.14
N ASN A 207 -8.74 5.00 -12.98
CA ASN A 207 -7.76 4.95 -11.88
C ASN A 207 -7.37 3.52 -11.46
N GLY A 208 -8.26 2.53 -11.62
CA GLY A 208 -7.95 1.14 -11.29
C GLY A 208 -7.11 0.43 -12.36
N GLY A 209 -6.97 1.02 -13.56
CA GLY A 209 -6.06 0.53 -14.60
C GLY A 209 -4.65 1.10 -14.52
N HIS A 210 -4.40 2.05 -13.61
CA HIS A 210 -3.10 2.68 -13.38
C HIS A 210 -2.25 1.87 -12.39
#